data_AF-A0A9C9Q302-F1
#
_entry.id   AF-A0A9C9Q302-F1
#
_cell.length_a   1.000
_cell.length_b   1.000
_cell.length_c   1.000
_cell.angle_alpha   90.00
_cell.angle_beta   90.00
_cell.angle_gamma   90.00
#
_symmetry.space_group_name_H-M   'P 1'
#
loop_
_entity.id
_entity.type
_entity.pdbx_description
1 polymer ?
#
loop_
_entity_poly.entity_id
_entity_poly.type
_entity_poly.pdbx_seq_one_letter_code
_entity_poly.pdbx_strand_id
1 'polypeptide(L)'
;MSTDFGKVAVLMGGLSAEREVSLKSGTAVLAALQSRGVDAHGVDAGRDIVSVLQTGCFDRAFIALHGRGGEDGVMQGLLESLGLPYTGSGVLGSALSMDKIRSKQVWLAAGLPTPAFVRLDAYSDWAAVASDLGLPLAVKPVREG
;
A
#
# COMPACT_ATOMS: atom_id res chain seq x y z
N MET A 1 -2.87 -30.21 -2.73
CA MET A 1 -2.46 -28.83 -2.40
C MET A 1 -1.06 -28.61 -2.94
N SER A 2 -0.80 -27.51 -3.61
CA SER A 2 0.57 -27.16 -4.04
C SER A 2 1.37 -26.83 -2.78
N THR A 3 2.41 -27.61 -2.51
CA THR A 3 3.25 -27.47 -1.30
C THR A 3 4.32 -26.38 -1.46
N ASP A 4 4.51 -25.86 -2.66
CA ASP A 4 5.61 -24.94 -3.00
C ASP A 4 5.48 -23.58 -2.31
N PHE A 5 4.24 -23.22 -1.93
CA PHE A 5 3.94 -21.93 -1.30
C PHE A 5 3.87 -21.98 0.24
N GLY A 6 3.76 -23.17 0.84
CA GLY A 6 3.41 -23.28 2.26
C GLY A 6 2.08 -22.61 2.59
N LYS A 7 1.90 -22.23 3.85
CA LYS A 7 0.74 -21.52 4.36
C LYS A 7 0.81 -20.02 4.04
N VAL A 8 -0.16 -19.50 3.29
CA VAL A 8 -0.17 -18.12 2.79
C VAL A 8 -1.20 -17.27 3.54
N ALA A 9 -0.77 -16.15 4.13
CA ALA A 9 -1.69 -15.13 4.62
C ALA A 9 -2.09 -14.18 3.49
N VAL A 10 -3.38 -14.02 3.22
CA VAL A 10 -3.90 -12.97 2.33
C VAL A 10 -4.34 -11.81 3.20
N LEU A 11 -3.50 -10.78 3.30
CA LEU A 11 -3.77 -9.59 4.11
C LEU A 11 -4.79 -8.71 3.40
N MET A 12 -5.91 -8.44 4.07
CA MET A 12 -7.03 -7.66 3.54
C MET A 12 -7.70 -6.84 4.63
N GLY A 13 -8.73 -6.07 4.29
CA GLY A 13 -9.38 -5.14 5.21
C GLY A 13 -8.41 -4.06 5.69
N GLY A 14 -8.08 -4.06 6.97
CA GLY A 14 -7.26 -3.02 7.59
C GLY A 14 -8.07 -1.85 8.17
N LEU A 15 -7.37 -0.77 8.51
CA LEU A 15 -7.93 0.40 9.22
C LEU A 15 -7.98 1.67 8.36
N SER A 16 -7.64 1.58 7.07
CA SER A 16 -7.65 2.72 6.15
C SER A 16 -9.09 3.07 5.72
N ALA A 17 -9.25 4.25 5.10
CA ALA A 17 -10.51 4.64 4.45
C ALA A 17 -10.89 3.71 3.27
N GLU A 18 -9.92 2.93 2.76
CA GLU A 18 -10.05 2.05 1.61
C GLU A 18 -10.33 0.59 2.00
N ARG A 19 -10.68 0.35 3.27
CA ARG A 19 -10.96 -0.98 3.85
C ARG A 19 -11.90 -1.83 2.99
N GLU A 20 -13.01 -1.28 2.51
CA GLU A 20 -13.99 -2.05 1.72
C GLU A 20 -13.41 -2.52 0.37
N VAL A 21 -12.56 -1.69 -0.24
CA VAL A 21 -11.84 -2.04 -1.48
C VAL A 21 -10.81 -3.15 -1.21
N SER A 22 -10.16 -3.08 -0.05
CA SER A 22 -9.22 -4.09 0.47
C SER A 22 -9.90 -5.43 0.73
N LEU A 23 -11.05 -5.45 1.39
CA LEU A 23 -11.84 -6.67 1.59
C LEU A 23 -12.27 -7.32 0.26
N LYS A 24 -12.74 -6.50 -0.69
CA LYS A 24 -13.15 -6.99 -2.02
C LYS A 24 -11.96 -7.60 -2.77
N SER A 25 -10.82 -6.91 -2.79
CA SER A 25 -9.60 -7.37 -3.45
C SER A 25 -9.07 -8.65 -2.81
N GLY A 26 -8.95 -8.65 -1.48
CA GLY A 26 -8.49 -9.79 -0.70
C GLY A 26 -9.36 -11.03 -0.86
N THR A 27 -10.68 -10.87 -0.87
CA THR A 27 -11.62 -11.99 -1.09
C THR A 27 -11.41 -12.62 -2.47
N ALA A 28 -11.24 -11.80 -3.51
CA ALA A 28 -10.99 -12.28 -4.86
C ALA A 28 -9.64 -13.01 -4.97
N VAL A 29 -8.58 -12.45 -4.38
CA VAL A 29 -7.24 -13.08 -4.34
C VAL A 29 -7.29 -14.41 -3.58
N LEU A 30 -7.92 -14.44 -2.41
CA LEU A 30 -8.06 -15.63 -1.58
C LEU A 30 -8.76 -16.76 -2.36
N ALA A 31 -9.91 -16.46 -2.98
CA ALA A 31 -10.64 -17.43 -3.78
C ALA A 31 -9.78 -17.94 -4.96
N ALA A 32 -9.05 -17.06 -5.64
CA ALA A 32 -8.17 -17.45 -6.74
C ALA A 32 -7.03 -18.38 -6.29
N LEU A 33 -6.34 -18.06 -5.19
CA LEU A 33 -5.28 -18.90 -4.62
C LEU A 33 -5.81 -20.28 -4.19
N GLN A 34 -6.93 -20.30 -3.48
CA GLN A 34 -7.58 -21.53 -3.04
C GLN A 34 -8.04 -22.39 -4.23
N SER A 35 -8.55 -21.78 -5.31
CA SER A 35 -8.92 -22.51 -6.54
C SER A 35 -7.74 -23.21 -7.23
N ARG A 36 -6.51 -22.75 -6.96
CA ARG A 36 -5.25 -23.36 -7.42
C ARG A 36 -4.64 -24.33 -6.42
N GLY A 37 -5.33 -24.59 -5.30
CA GLY A 37 -4.90 -25.52 -4.27
C GLY A 37 -3.75 -25.02 -3.39
N VAL A 38 -3.55 -23.70 -3.31
CA VAL A 38 -2.64 -23.05 -2.35
C VAL A 38 -3.31 -23.05 -0.97
N ASP A 39 -2.55 -23.32 0.10
CA ASP A 39 -3.00 -23.23 1.49
C ASP A 39 -3.11 -21.75 1.94
N ALA A 40 -4.09 -21.04 1.39
CA ALA A 40 -4.27 -19.61 1.60
C ALA A 40 -5.40 -19.32 2.60
N HIS A 41 -5.15 -18.39 3.52
CA HIS A 41 -6.10 -17.92 4.54
C HIS A 41 -6.25 -16.41 4.49
N GLY A 42 -7.48 -15.92 4.56
CA GLY A 42 -7.74 -14.49 4.70
C GLY A 42 -7.38 -13.99 6.10
N VAL A 43 -6.68 -12.88 6.17
CA VAL A 43 -6.30 -12.20 7.42
C VAL A 43 -6.71 -10.74 7.31
N ASP A 44 -7.67 -10.32 8.13
CA ASP A 44 -8.01 -8.90 8.25
C ASP A 44 -6.94 -8.18 9.08
N ALA A 45 -6.31 -7.15 8.51
CA ALA A 45 -5.20 -6.43 9.13
C ALA A 45 -5.66 -5.42 10.20
N GLY A 46 -6.40 -5.91 11.20
CA GLY A 46 -6.86 -5.16 12.35
C GLY A 46 -5.75 -4.77 13.34
N ARG A 47 -6.15 -4.26 14.51
CA ARG A 47 -5.22 -3.85 15.58
C ARG A 47 -4.44 -5.03 16.18
N ASP A 48 -4.93 -6.23 16.01
CA ASP A 48 -4.38 -7.51 16.46
C ASP A 48 -3.47 -8.19 15.40
N ILE A 49 -3.18 -7.51 14.29
CA ILE A 49 -2.40 -8.10 13.18
C ILE A 49 -1.06 -8.69 13.62
N VAL A 50 -0.38 -8.05 14.58
CA VAL A 50 0.90 -8.55 15.12
C VAL A 50 0.72 -9.93 15.74
N SER A 51 -0.28 -10.12 16.62
CA SER A 51 -0.50 -11.41 17.26
C SER A 51 -1.00 -12.46 16.27
N VAL A 52 -1.84 -12.07 15.30
CA VAL A 52 -2.35 -12.98 14.27
C VAL A 52 -1.21 -13.51 13.39
N LEU A 53 -0.28 -12.66 12.96
CA LEU A 53 0.86 -13.09 12.13
C LEU A 53 1.84 -13.96 12.93
N GLN A 54 2.11 -13.63 14.19
CA GLN A 54 3.03 -14.40 15.04
C GLN A 54 2.50 -15.80 15.36
N THR A 55 1.19 -15.94 15.58
CA THR A 55 0.58 -17.24 15.94
C THR A 55 0.09 -18.03 14.74
N GLY A 56 -0.11 -17.37 13.60
CA GLY A 56 -0.70 -17.96 12.41
C GLY A 56 0.18 -18.97 11.67
N CYS A 57 1.48 -19.05 11.99
CA CYS A 57 2.45 -19.96 11.35
C CYS A 57 2.42 -19.85 9.82
N PHE A 58 2.41 -18.63 9.30
CA PHE A 58 2.43 -18.37 7.86
C PHE A 58 3.85 -18.44 7.32
N ASP A 59 4.00 -18.95 6.10
CA ASP A 59 5.27 -19.02 5.38
C ASP A 59 5.49 -17.81 4.47
N ARG A 60 4.40 -17.11 4.07
CA ARG A 60 4.44 -15.86 3.30
C ARG A 60 3.14 -15.09 3.37
N ALA A 61 3.17 -13.83 2.95
CA ALA A 61 2.01 -12.95 2.85
C ALA A 61 1.74 -12.46 1.42
N PHE A 62 0.49 -12.50 1.00
CA PHE A 62 -0.02 -11.73 -0.12
C PHE A 62 -0.66 -10.46 0.42
N ILE A 63 -0.15 -9.29 0.03
CA ILE A 63 -0.69 -8.01 0.47
C ILE A 63 -1.79 -7.58 -0.50
N ALA A 64 -3.04 -7.61 -0.04
CA ALA A 64 -4.21 -7.06 -0.72
C ALA A 64 -4.84 -5.89 0.08
N LEU A 65 -3.99 -5.19 0.85
CA LEU A 65 -4.33 -3.99 1.59
C LEU A 65 -4.26 -2.77 0.68
N HIS A 66 -5.20 -1.84 0.83
CA HIS A 66 -5.21 -0.54 0.15
C HIS A 66 -5.11 0.58 1.16
N GLY A 67 -4.36 1.63 0.81
CA GLY A 67 -4.20 2.82 1.62
C GLY A 67 -3.15 2.70 2.73
N ARG A 68 -3.18 3.69 3.62
CA ARG A 68 -2.20 3.87 4.69
C ARG A 68 -2.19 2.69 5.65
N GLY A 69 -1.00 2.31 6.10
CA GLY A 69 -0.72 1.09 6.84
C GLY A 69 -0.42 -0.13 5.96
N GLY A 70 -1.04 -0.26 4.78
CA GLY A 70 -0.83 -1.39 3.86
C GLY A 70 0.13 -1.09 2.71
N GLU A 71 0.06 0.12 2.15
CA GLU A 71 0.79 0.51 0.94
C GLU A 71 1.92 1.52 1.19
N ASP A 72 2.07 2.00 2.42
CA ASP A 72 3.00 3.07 2.79
C ASP A 72 4.31 2.59 3.43
N GLY A 73 4.58 1.29 3.38
CA GLY A 73 5.78 0.67 3.93
C GLY A 73 5.62 0.16 5.37
N VAL A 74 4.52 0.48 6.07
CA VAL A 74 4.32 0.07 7.46
C VAL A 74 4.13 -1.45 7.58
N MET A 75 3.17 -2.03 6.83
CA MET A 75 2.97 -3.48 6.82
C MET A 75 4.21 -4.22 6.31
N GLN A 76 4.87 -3.68 5.28
CA GLN A 76 6.12 -4.23 4.75
C GLN A 76 7.19 -4.29 5.84
N GLY A 77 7.37 -3.22 6.61
CA GLY A 77 8.34 -3.19 7.71
C GLY A 77 8.04 -4.19 8.82
N LEU A 78 6.76 -4.40 9.15
CA LEU A 78 6.34 -5.46 10.07
C LEU A 78 6.70 -6.84 9.52
N LEU A 79 6.40 -7.11 8.25
CA LEU A 79 6.69 -8.40 7.61
C LEU A 79 8.19 -8.68 7.51
N GLU A 80 9.01 -7.69 7.16
CA GLU A 80 10.48 -7.78 7.22
C GLU A 80 10.97 -8.13 8.63
N SER A 81 10.40 -7.48 9.66
CA SER A 81 10.77 -7.73 11.06
C SER A 81 10.41 -9.14 11.53
N LEU A 82 9.36 -9.72 10.96
CA LEU A 82 8.95 -11.11 11.22
C LEU A 82 9.67 -12.13 10.32
N GLY A 83 10.49 -11.67 9.36
CA GLY A 83 11.11 -12.55 8.35
C GLY A 83 10.09 -13.21 7.42
N LEU A 84 8.89 -12.63 7.27
CA LEU A 84 7.82 -13.19 6.47
C LEU A 84 7.87 -12.60 5.05
N PRO A 85 8.24 -13.36 4.00
CA PRO A 85 8.30 -12.84 2.64
C PRO A 85 6.91 -12.43 2.14
N TYR A 86 6.86 -11.38 1.31
CA TYR A 86 5.60 -10.81 0.85
C TYR A 86 5.62 -10.34 -0.60
N THR A 87 4.43 -10.17 -1.17
CA THR A 87 4.26 -9.66 -2.54
C THR A 87 4.43 -8.14 -2.62
N GLY A 88 5.03 -7.67 -3.72
CA GLY A 88 5.07 -6.25 -4.08
C GLY A 88 6.38 -5.55 -3.76
N SER A 89 6.32 -4.23 -3.60
CA SER A 89 7.48 -3.41 -3.28
C SER A 89 7.88 -3.53 -1.82
N GLY A 90 9.19 -3.42 -1.54
CA GLY A 90 9.69 -3.33 -0.17
C GLY A 90 9.41 -1.97 0.51
N VAL A 91 9.81 -1.83 1.76
CA VAL A 91 9.52 -0.66 2.63
C VAL A 91 9.75 0.68 1.93
N LEU A 92 10.94 0.90 1.37
CA LEU A 92 11.29 2.18 0.72
C LEU A 92 10.44 2.45 -0.51
N GLY A 93 10.23 1.44 -1.35
CA GLY A 93 9.44 1.55 -2.58
C GLY A 93 7.99 1.92 -2.27
N SER A 94 7.39 1.23 -1.29
CA SER A 94 6.03 1.51 -0.80
C SER A 94 5.91 2.92 -0.20
N ALA A 95 6.79 3.29 0.72
CA ALA A 95 6.77 4.59 1.38
C ALA A 95 6.96 5.77 0.41
N LEU A 96 7.84 5.62 -0.60
CA LEU A 96 8.03 6.64 -1.64
C LEU A 96 6.81 6.72 -2.55
N SER A 97 6.29 5.59 -3.00
CA SER A 97 5.16 5.53 -3.95
C SER A 97 3.88 6.12 -3.37
N MET A 98 3.65 5.92 -2.06
CA MET A 98 2.49 6.49 -1.38
C MET A 98 2.60 8.01 -1.21
N ASP A 99 3.80 8.58 -1.14
CA ASP A 99 3.99 10.04 -1.03
C ASP A 99 4.24 10.67 -2.41
N LYS A 100 3.18 11.24 -2.98
CA LYS A 100 3.20 11.83 -4.33
C LYS A 100 4.21 12.96 -4.48
N ILE A 101 4.53 13.72 -3.42
CA ILE A 101 5.54 14.78 -3.49
C ILE A 101 6.94 14.16 -3.53
N ARG A 102 7.24 13.21 -2.64
CA ARG A 102 8.55 12.55 -2.60
C ARG A 102 8.82 11.75 -3.87
N SER A 103 7.82 11.04 -4.38
CA SER A 103 7.90 10.37 -5.68
C SER A 103 8.28 11.35 -6.80
N LYS A 104 7.62 12.50 -6.89
CA LYS A 104 7.94 13.54 -7.89
C LYS A 104 9.35 14.11 -7.71
N GLN A 105 9.81 14.31 -6.47
CA GLN A 105 11.18 14.76 -6.19
C GLN A 105 12.22 13.76 -6.67
N VAL A 106 12.01 12.46 -6.42
CA VAL A 106 12.89 11.39 -6.91
C VAL A 106 12.89 11.35 -8.44
N TRP A 107 11.73 11.47 -9.08
CA TRP A 107 11.63 11.53 -10.54
C TRP A 107 12.43 12.70 -11.12
N LEU A 108 12.23 13.92 -10.61
CA LEU A 108 12.95 15.10 -11.06
C LEU A 108 14.46 14.96 -10.87
N ALA A 109 14.91 14.43 -9.72
CA ALA A 109 16.33 14.18 -9.46
C ALA A 109 16.94 13.15 -10.41
N ALA A 110 16.14 12.18 -10.87
CA ALA A 110 16.53 11.18 -11.86
C ALA A 110 16.36 11.62 -13.32
N GLY A 111 15.91 12.87 -13.57
CA GLY A 111 15.65 13.37 -14.92
C GLY A 111 14.38 12.82 -15.57
N LEU A 112 13.46 12.22 -14.79
CA LEU A 112 12.18 11.73 -15.28
C LEU A 112 11.13 12.84 -15.28
N PRO A 113 10.29 12.94 -16.33
CA PRO A 113 9.30 13.99 -16.45
C PRO A 113 8.14 13.79 -15.47
N THR A 114 7.67 14.88 -14.87
CA THR A 114 6.45 14.92 -14.05
C THR A 114 5.79 16.31 -14.20
N PRO A 115 4.44 16.42 -14.11
CA PRO A 115 3.79 17.73 -14.05
C PRO A 115 4.35 18.60 -12.92
N ALA A 116 4.55 19.88 -13.22
CA ALA A 116 4.87 20.92 -12.24
C ALA A 116 3.85 20.91 -11.10
N PHE A 117 4.29 21.18 -9.88
CA PHE A 117 3.46 21.05 -8.69
C PHE A 117 3.93 21.98 -7.59
N VAL A 118 3.02 22.27 -6.67
CA VAL A 118 3.28 22.97 -5.41
C VAL A 118 2.63 22.18 -4.28
N ARG A 119 3.24 22.21 -3.08
CA ARG A 119 2.62 21.68 -1.88
C ARG A 119 1.69 22.74 -1.31
N LEU A 120 0.45 22.35 -1.03
CA LEU A 120 -0.55 23.21 -0.42
C LEU A 120 -0.79 22.82 1.04
N ASP A 121 -1.16 23.80 1.84
CA ASP A 121 -1.67 23.70 3.20
C ASP A 121 -2.81 24.71 3.43
N ALA A 122 -3.31 24.80 4.66
CA ALA A 122 -4.44 25.66 5.01
C ALA A 122 -4.18 27.16 4.85
N TYR A 123 -2.93 27.58 4.69
CA TYR A 123 -2.51 28.99 4.61
C TYR A 123 -1.97 29.36 3.22
N SER A 124 -2.05 28.45 2.25
CA SER A 124 -1.53 28.67 0.90
C SER A 124 -2.36 29.69 0.13
N ASP A 125 -1.69 30.56 -0.62
CA ASP A 125 -2.32 31.52 -1.53
C ASP A 125 -2.71 30.84 -2.86
N TRP A 126 -3.98 30.53 -2.99
CA TRP A 126 -4.54 29.86 -4.17
C TRP A 126 -4.46 30.72 -5.44
N ALA A 127 -4.54 32.04 -5.31
CA ALA A 127 -4.48 32.95 -6.46
C ALA A 127 -3.07 32.99 -7.05
N ALA A 128 -2.05 33.07 -6.18
CA ALA A 128 -0.65 32.97 -6.60
C ALA A 128 -0.38 31.63 -7.29
N VAL A 129 -0.85 30.52 -6.73
CA VAL A 129 -0.66 29.18 -7.32
C VAL A 129 -1.32 29.06 -8.70
N ALA A 130 -2.53 29.60 -8.88
CA ALA A 130 -3.20 29.60 -10.17
C ALA A 130 -2.50 30.49 -11.21
N SER A 131 -1.91 31.61 -10.76
CA SER A 131 -1.11 32.48 -11.60
C SER A 131 0.19 31.80 -12.07
N ASP A 132 0.87 31.08 -11.16
CA ASP A 132 2.17 30.46 -11.44
C ASP A 132 2.07 29.18 -12.27
N LEU A 133 1.08 28.32 -11.98
CA LEU A 133 0.94 27.02 -12.65
C LEU A 133 -0.06 27.03 -13.82
N GLY A 134 -0.91 28.05 -13.92
CA GLY A 134 -1.98 28.15 -14.91
C GLY A 134 -3.17 27.24 -14.61
N LEU A 135 -4.31 27.49 -15.28
CA LEU A 135 -5.53 26.69 -15.17
C LEU A 135 -5.78 25.86 -16.45
N PRO A 136 -6.40 24.66 -16.35
CA PRO A 136 -6.94 24.04 -15.14
C PRO A 136 -5.88 23.32 -14.28
N LEU A 137 -6.17 23.18 -12.98
CA LEU A 137 -5.33 22.48 -12.00
C LEU A 137 -6.04 21.24 -11.43
N ALA A 138 -5.24 20.25 -11.02
CA ALA A 138 -5.71 19.11 -10.23
C ALA A 138 -5.17 19.20 -8.81
N VAL A 139 -6.07 19.27 -7.82
CA VAL A 139 -5.73 19.19 -6.39
C VAL A 139 -5.91 17.74 -5.94
N LYS A 140 -4.93 17.21 -5.20
CA LYS A 140 -4.98 15.83 -4.69
C LYS A 140 -4.28 15.72 -3.33
N PRO A 141 -4.75 14.84 -2.42
CA PRO A 141 -4.01 14.51 -1.21
C PRO A 141 -2.62 13.95 -1.55
N VAL A 142 -1.65 14.21 -0.67
CA VAL A 142 -0.26 13.75 -0.89
C VAL A 142 -0.12 12.24 -0.69
N ARG A 143 -0.89 11.65 0.24
CA ARG A 143 -0.70 10.28 0.76
C ARG A 143 -1.98 9.43 0.84
N GLU A 144 -2.93 9.69 -0.05
CA GLU A 144 -4.13 8.85 -0.20
C GLU A 144 -4.13 8.27 -1.62
N GLY A 145 -4.63 7.04 -1.77
CA GLY A 145 -4.78 6.33 -3.04
C GLY A 145 -5.57 7.11 -4.09
#